data_AF-A0A3L7PEM0-F1
#
_entry.id   AF-A0A3L7PEM0-F1
#
_cell.length_a   1.000
_cell.length_b   1.000
_cell.length_c   1.000
_cell.angle_alpha   90.00
_cell.angle_beta   90.00
_cell.angle_gamma   90.00
#
_symmetry.space_group_name_H-M   'P 1'
#
loop_
_entity.id
_entity.type
_entity.pdbx_description
1 polymer ?
#
loop_
_entity_poly.entity_id
_entity_poly.type
_entity_poly.pdbx_seq_one_letter_code
_entity_poly.pdbx_strand_id
1 'polypeptide(L)'
;NGWGARINRDDIKLGRGTARNEYSRLEVLVRPFNDTHIVEIATKGTIRNRESLNRTNFRFIKEATIETMKQMVDGIVLEFAEQYSAHA
;
A
#
# COMPACT_ATOMS: atom_id res chain seq x y z
N ASN A 1 -12.72 9.18 -5.32
CA ASN A 1 -13.52 8.13 -5.95
C ASN A 1 -12.59 7.10 -6.57
N GLY A 2 -12.78 5.81 -6.30
CA GLY A 2 -11.90 4.73 -6.75
C GLY A 2 -12.21 3.40 -6.05
N TRP A 3 -11.50 2.34 -6.42
CA TRP A 3 -11.61 1.01 -5.81
C TRP A 3 -10.34 0.72 -5.04
N GLY A 4 -10.47 0.50 -3.74
CA GLY A 4 -9.31 0.27 -2.90
C GLY A 4 -9.64 -0.55 -1.67
N ALA A 5 -8.57 -1.04 -1.05
CA ALA A 5 -8.63 -1.78 0.19
C ALA A 5 -7.56 -1.28 1.15
N ARG A 6 -7.81 -1.47 2.44
CA ARG A 6 -6.87 -1.15 3.51
C ARG A 6 -6.79 -2.32 4.48
N ILE A 7 -5.57 -2.71 4.82
CA ILE A 7 -5.28 -3.63 5.92
C ILE A 7 -4.54 -2.87 7.02
N ASN A 8 -4.79 -3.24 8.28
CA ASN A 8 -4.21 -2.60 9.45
C ASN A 8 -3.82 -3.66 10.48
N ARG A 9 -2.73 -3.40 11.20
CA ARG A 9 -2.28 -4.19 12.32
C ARG A 9 -1.77 -3.25 13.42
N ASP A 10 -2.36 -3.35 14.59
CA ASP A 10 -1.90 -2.63 15.78
C ASP A 10 -1.14 -3.60 16.69
N ASP A 11 -0.01 -3.12 17.22
CA ASP A 11 0.88 -3.85 18.10
C ASP A 11 1.22 -2.99 19.33
N ILE A 12 1.54 -3.66 20.43
CA ILE A 12 2.01 -3.02 21.66
C ILE A 12 3.43 -3.48 21.92
N LYS A 13 4.36 -2.52 21.95
CA LYS A 13 5.75 -2.77 22.33
C LYS A 13 5.94 -2.44 23.80
N LEU A 14 6.14 -3.49 24.60
CA LEU A 14 6.43 -3.36 26.04
C LEU A 14 7.91 -3.01 26.23
N GLY A 15 8.19 -1.75 26.60
CA GLY A 15 9.52 -1.30 27.05
C GLY A 15 9.64 -1.29 28.57
N ARG A 16 10.85 -1.04 29.10
CA ARG A 16 11.04 -0.76 30.54
C ARG A 16 10.35 0.58 30.89
N GLY A 17 9.12 0.52 31.37
CA GLY A 17 8.40 1.64 31.99
C GLY A 17 7.29 2.30 31.16
N THR A 18 7.29 2.17 29.82
CA THR A 18 6.22 2.70 28.96
C THR A 18 5.90 1.75 27.82
N ALA A 19 4.62 1.37 27.71
CA ALA A 19 4.08 0.68 26.54
C ALA A 19 4.00 1.68 25.38
N ARG A 20 4.52 1.30 24.20
CA ARG A 20 4.39 2.09 22.98
C ARG A 20 3.44 1.39 22.02
N ASN A 21 2.43 2.11 21.55
CA ASN A 21 1.56 1.64 20.49
C ASN A 21 2.28 1.78 19.15
N GLU A 22 2.28 0.72 18.37
CA GLU A 22 2.78 0.66 17.01
C GLU A 22 1.63 0.29 16.10
N TYR A 23 1.50 0.99 14.96
CA TYR A 23 0.57 0.57 13.91
C TYR A 23 1.33 0.31 12.62
N SER A 24 0.82 -0.66 11.87
CA SER A 24 1.20 -0.95 10.51
C SER A 24 -0.06 -0.95 9.64
N ARG A 25 0.02 -0.38 8.45
CA ARG A 25 -1.10 -0.21 7.54
C ARG A 25 -0.63 -0.23 6.10
N LEU A 26 -1.38 -0.92 5.25
CA LEU A 26 -1.25 -0.81 3.81
C LEU A 26 -2.60 -0.38 3.23
N GLU A 27 -2.58 0.63 2.37
CA GLU A 27 -3.71 1.10 1.58
C GLU A 27 -3.32 1.11 0.11
N VAL A 28 -4.14 0.47 -0.72
CA VAL A 28 -4.00 0.45 -2.18
C VAL A 28 -5.30 0.94 -2.78
N LEU A 29 -5.22 1.93 -3.66
CA LEU A 29 -6.36 2.58 -4.30
C LEU A 29 -6.15 2.67 -5.81
N VAL A 30 -6.98 1.96 -6.56
CA VAL A 30 -7.13 2.12 -8.01
C VAL A 30 -8.06 3.29 -8.28
N ARG A 31 -7.56 4.34 -8.92
CA ARG A 31 -8.36 5.50 -9.32
C ARG A 31 -8.94 5.29 -10.72
N PRO A 32 -10.16 5.78 -10.99
CA PRO A 32 -10.71 5.77 -12.34
C PRO A 32 -9.82 6.59 -13.28
N PHE A 33 -9.97 6.37 -14.59
CA PHE A 33 -9.21 7.15 -15.55
C PHE A 33 -9.59 8.63 -15.50
N ASN A 34 -8.63 9.48 -15.84
CA ASN A 34 -8.79 10.94 -15.93
C ASN A 34 -8.83 11.39 -17.41
N ASP A 35 -8.85 12.72 -17.62
CA ASP A 35 -8.91 13.30 -18.97
C ASP A 35 -7.68 12.96 -19.84
N THR A 36 -6.55 12.60 -19.22
CA THR A 36 -5.36 12.13 -19.94
C THR A 36 -5.38 10.62 -20.23
N HIS A 37 -6.51 9.96 -19.97
CA HIS A 37 -6.75 8.54 -20.24
C HIS A 37 -5.73 7.62 -19.54
N ILE A 38 -5.32 7.98 -18.33
CA ILE A 38 -4.47 7.14 -17.47
C ILE A 38 -5.27 6.57 -16.31
N VAL A 39 -5.00 5.31 -15.95
CA VAL A 39 -5.45 4.68 -14.71
C VAL A 39 -4.30 4.71 -13.71
N GLU A 40 -4.60 4.99 -12.44
CA GLU A 40 -3.59 5.09 -11.39
C GLU A 40 -3.82 4.04 -10.29
N ILE A 41 -2.74 3.54 -9.72
CA ILE A 41 -2.72 2.77 -8.47
C ILE A 41 -1.90 3.55 -7.45
N ALA A 42 -2.58 4.12 -6.46
CA ALA A 42 -1.95 4.83 -5.35
C ALA A 42 -1.73 3.88 -4.17
N THR A 43 -0.52 3.91 -3.61
CA THR A 43 -0.12 3.05 -2.49
C THR A 43 0.37 3.90 -1.32
N LYS A 44 -0.12 3.59 -0.12
CA LYS A 44 0.39 4.12 1.14
C LYS A 44 0.64 2.97 2.11
N GLY A 45 1.88 2.86 2.57
CA GLY A 45 2.34 1.84 3.50
C GLY A 45 2.99 2.48 4.72
N THR A 46 2.66 1.97 5.89
CA THR A 46 3.27 2.34 7.16
C THR A 46 3.57 1.06 7.93
N ILE A 47 4.76 0.95 8.51
CA ILE A 47 5.18 -0.17 9.34
C ILE A 47 5.72 0.40 10.66
N ARG A 48 5.17 -0.04 11.79
CA ARG A 48 5.57 0.41 13.14
C ARG A 48 5.69 1.93 13.27
N ASN A 49 4.64 2.64 12.86
CA ASN A 49 4.56 4.12 12.84
C ASN A 49 5.52 4.83 11.86
N ARG A 50 6.22 4.11 10.97
CA ARG A 50 7.12 4.71 9.96
C ARG A 50 6.59 4.49 8.56
N GLU A 51 6.55 5.54 7.75
CA GLU A 51 6.19 5.42 6.33
C GLU A 51 7.18 4.49 5.62
N SER A 52 6.65 3.48 4.92
CA SER A 52 7.44 2.47 4.22
C SER A 52 7.20 2.50 2.70
N LEU A 53 5.97 2.83 2.28
CA LEU A 53 5.58 2.96 0.88
C LEU A 53 4.77 4.24 0.69
N ASN A 54 5.11 5.04 -0.32
CA ASN A 54 4.30 6.18 -0.72
C ASN A 54 4.56 6.47 -2.20
N ARG A 55 3.75 5.88 -3.08
CA ARG A 55 3.93 6.02 -4.53
C ARG A 55 2.61 5.90 -5.28
N THR A 56 2.60 6.45 -6.48
CA THR A 56 1.52 6.28 -7.44
C THR A 56 2.09 5.70 -8.73
N ASN A 57 1.57 4.55 -9.15
CA ASN A 57 1.87 3.94 -10.44
C ASN A 57 0.75 4.31 -11.42
N PHE A 58 1.09 4.61 -12.67
CA PHE A 58 0.11 4.96 -13.70
C PHE A 58 0.34 4.16 -14.98
N ARG A 59 -0.74 3.96 -15.74
CA ARG A 59 -0.74 3.32 -17.06
C ARG A 59 -1.75 4.01 -17.96
N PHE A 60 -1.46 4.10 -19.25
CA PHE A 60 -2.49 4.50 -20.21
C PHE A 60 -3.58 3.42 -20.28
N ILE A 61 -4.84 3.83 -20.43
CA ILE A 61 -5.99 2.91 -20.46
C ILE A 61 -5.87 1.88 -21.59
N LYS A 62 -5.24 2.26 -22.70
CA LYS A 62 -4.95 1.38 -23.85
C LYS A 62 -4.01 0.21 -23.50
N GLU A 63 -3.20 0.36 -22.46
CA GLU A 63 -2.20 -0.62 -21.97
C GLU A 63 -2.62 -1.29 -20.65
N ALA A 64 -3.63 -0.74 -19.97
CA ALA A 64 -4.09 -1.18 -18.67
C ALA A 64 -5.10 -2.34 -18.81
N THR A 65 -4.60 -3.57 -18.88
CA THR A 65 -5.45 -4.76 -18.75
C THR A 65 -5.69 -5.10 -17.28
N ILE A 66 -6.75 -5.85 -17.00
CA ILE A 66 -7.03 -6.33 -15.64
C ILE A 66 -5.82 -7.12 -15.09
N GLU A 67 -5.16 -7.89 -15.94
CA GLU A 67 -4.00 -8.71 -15.56
C GLU A 67 -2.81 -7.83 -15.15
N THR A 68 -2.46 -6.81 -15.93
CA THR A 68 -1.34 -5.93 -15.56
C THR A 68 -1.63 -5.14 -14.30
N MET A 69 -2.89 -4.75 -14.09
CA MET A 69 -3.34 -4.08 -12.86
C MET A 69 -3.22 -5.00 -11.63
N LYS A 70 -3.64 -6.26 -11.75
CA LYS A 70 -3.48 -7.27 -10.69
C LYS A 70 -2.02 -7.50 -10.33
N GLN A 71 -1.16 -7.69 -11.33
CA GLN A 71 0.28 -7.89 -11.10
C GLN A 71 0.92 -6.71 -10.35
N MET A 72 0.50 -5.48 -10.63
CA MET A 72 0.96 -4.31 -9.88
C MET A 72 0.50 -4.36 -8.41
N VAL A 73 -0.76 -4.72 -8.15
CA VAL A 73 -1.29 -4.86 -6.78
C VAL A 73 -0.58 -6.00 -6.04
N ASP A 74 -0.40 -7.15 -6.66
CA ASP A 74 0.27 -8.31 -6.06
C ASP A 74 1.73 -7.97 -5.70
N GLY A 75 2.43 -7.26 -6.59
CA GLY A 75 3.79 -6.77 -6.32
C GLY A 75 3.85 -5.78 -5.15
N ILE A 76 2.88 -4.87 -5.03
CA ILE A 76 2.77 -3.95 -3.89
C ILE A 76 2.56 -4.71 -2.57
N VAL A 77 1.67 -5.71 -2.58
CA VAL A 77 1.36 -6.53 -1.41
C VAL A 77 2.59 -7.33 -0.98
N LEU A 78 3.31 -7.94 -1.93
CA LEU A 78 4.52 -8.68 -1.67
C LEU A 78 5.63 -7.79 -1.08
N GLU A 79 5.91 -6.64 -1.70
CA GLU A 79 6.91 -5.70 -1.19
C GLU A 79 6.59 -5.21 0.22
N PHE A 80 5.32 -4.91 0.50
CA PHE A 80 4.90 -4.53 1.85
C PHE A 80 5.13 -5.67 2.85
N ALA A 81 4.80 -6.91 2.48
CA ALA A 81 5.00 -8.08 3.34
C ALA A 81 6.48 -8.34 3.63
N GLU A 82 7.36 -8.17 2.63
CA GLU A 82 8.81 -8.28 2.78
C GLU A 82 9.36 -7.19 3.70
N GLN A 83 8.99 -5.93 3.47
CA GLN A 83 9.39 -4.81 4.32
C GLN A 83 8.88 -5.00 5.75
N TYR A 84 7.63 -5.44 5.92
CA TYR A 84 7.04 -5.71 7.23
C TYR A 84 7.82 -6.79 7.97
N SER A 85 8.15 -7.89 7.29
CA SER A 85 8.90 -9.01 7.87
C SER A 85 10.34 -8.63 8.22
N ALA A 86 11.01 -7.83 7.38
CA ALA A 86 12.36 -7.32 7.66
C ALA A 86 12.39 -6.37 8.87
N HIS A 87 11.27 -5.70 9.16
CA HIS A 87 11.10 -4.82 10.30
C HIS A 87 10.23 -5.45 11.38
N ALA A 88 10.04 -6.78 11.39
CA ALA A 88 9.25 -7.50 12.40
C ALA A 88 10.02 -7.73 13.71
#